data_AF-S4P185-F1
#
_entry.id   AF-S4P185-F1
#
_cell.length_a   1.000
_cell.length_b   1.000
_cell.length_c   1.000
_cell.angle_alpha   90.00
_cell.angle_beta   90.00
_cell.angle_gamma   90.00
#
_symmetry.space_group_name_H-M   'P 1'
#
loop_
_entity.id
_entity.type
_entity.pdbx_description
1 polymer ?
#
loop_
_entity_poly.entity_id
_entity_poly.type
_entity_poly.pdbx_seq_one_letter_code
_entity_poly.pdbx_strand_id
1 'polypeptide(L)' 'RLQGRGNITGSFKDYACNVTMRGHKEKRGDEEYLTFEPMKVKLRVGESSIYLTNLFDGDPVLGPATNRVINENSQVF' A
#
# COMPACT_ATOMS: atom_id res chain seq x y z
N ARG A 1 -1.37 13.13 18.48
CA ARG A 1 -1.89 12.74 17.15
C ARG A 1 -0.69 12.60 16.22
N LEU A 2 -0.56 11.51 15.46
CA LEU A 2 0.46 11.41 14.42
C LEU A 2 0.09 12.37 13.29
N GLN A 3 0.89 13.41 13.09
CA GLN A 3 0.65 14.41 12.05
C GLN A 3 1.98 14.98 11.56
N GLY A 4 2.03 15.33 10.28
CA GLY A 4 3.20 15.91 9.64
C GLY A 4 2.87 16.28 8.21
N ARG A 5 3.60 17.24 7.64
CA ARG A 5 3.39 17.72 6.28
C ARG A 5 4.72 17.70 5.54
N GLY A 6 5.01 16.58 4.90
CA GLY A 6 6.27 16.33 4.23
C GLY A 6 6.17 15.16 3.26
N ASN A 7 7.28 14.85 2.62
CA ASN A 7 7.42 13.70 1.74
C ASN A 7 7.41 12.39 2.54
N ILE A 8 6.89 11.35 1.88
CA ILE A 8 6.95 9.96 2.33
C ILE A 8 7.87 9.23 1.34
N THR A 9 8.86 8.51 1.87
CA THR A 9 9.66 7.57 1.08
C THR A 9 9.59 6.20 1.74
N GLY A 10 9.69 5.13 0.95
CA GLY A 10 9.63 3.79 1.51
C GLY A 10 10.04 2.71 0.52
N SER A 11 10.28 1.52 1.06
CA SER A 11 10.60 0.30 0.33
C SER A 11 9.74 -0.84 0.86
N PHE A 12 9.19 -1.64 -0.05
CA PHE A 12 8.40 -2.83 0.27
C PHE A 12 9.04 -4.01 -0.43
N LYS A 13 9.42 -5.04 0.34
CA LYS A 13 10.11 -6.23 -0.16
C LYS A 13 9.31 -7.49 0.16
N ASP A 14 9.65 -8.57 -0.53
CA ASP A 14 9.06 -9.91 -0.35
C ASP A 14 7.54 -9.92 -0.39
N TYR A 15 6.99 -9.13 -1.31
CA TYR A 15 5.57 -9.04 -1.52
C TYR A 15 5.05 -10.25 -2.32
N ALA A 16 3.87 -10.72 -1.94
CA ALA A 16 3.11 -11.71 -2.69
C ALA A 16 1.73 -11.14 -2.98
N CYS A 17 1.32 -11.18 -4.25
CA CYS A 17 0.04 -10.68 -4.68
C CYS A 17 -0.77 -11.81 -5.31
N ASN A 18 -1.95 -12.06 -4.76
CA ASN A 18 -2.92 -12.99 -5.34
C ASN A 18 -4.08 -12.18 -5.92
N VAL A 19 -4.25 -12.29 -7.23
CA VAL A 19 -5.34 -11.63 -7.95
C VAL A 19 -6.31 -12.69 -8.43
N THR A 20 -7.59 -12.54 -8.11
CA THR A 20 -8.67 -13.36 -8.65
C THR A 20 -9.57 -12.49 -9.50
N MET A 21 -9.68 -12.86 -10.78
CA MET A 21 -10.57 -12.22 -11.74
C MET A 21 -11.60 -13.21 -12.23
N ARG A 22 -12.82 -12.72 -12.45
CA ARG A 22 -13.87 -13.45 -13.14
C ARG A 22 -14.27 -12.64 -14.34
N GLY A 23 -14.40 -13.30 -15.48
CA GLY A 23 -14.87 -12.69 -16.70
C GLY A 23 -15.95 -13.54 -17.33
N HIS A 24 -16.86 -12.89 -18.04
CA HIS A 24 -17.87 -13.53 -18.86
C HIS A 24 -17.92 -12.88 -20.23
N LYS A 25 -18.34 -13.66 -21.22
CA LYS A 25 -18.59 -13.15 -22.57
C LYS A 25 -19.88 -12.35 -22.57
N GLU A 26 -19.88 -11.19 -23.19
CA GLU A 26 -21.02 -10.32 -23.34
C GLU A 26 -21.13 -9.91 -24.82
N LYS A 27 -22.28 -10.18 -25.43
CA LYS A 27 -22.55 -9.70 -26.79
C LYS A 27 -23.00 -8.25 -26.75
N ARG A 28 -22.38 -7.41 -27.57
CA ARG A 28 -22.76 -6.01 -27.75
C ARG A 28 -22.90 -5.76 -29.26
N GLY A 29 -24.14 -5.80 -29.75
CA GLY A 29 -24.42 -5.86 -31.18
C GLY A 29 -23.97 -7.20 -31.78
N ASP A 30 -23.23 -7.13 -32.89
CA ASP A 30 -22.71 -8.31 -33.59
C ASP A 30 -21.35 -8.79 -33.07
N GLU A 31 -20.81 -8.10 -32.06
CA GLU A 31 -19.48 -8.38 -31.50
C GLU A 31 -19.57 -9.00 -30.11
N GLU A 32 -18.60 -9.88 -29.81
CA GLU A 32 -18.46 -10.54 -28.50
C GLU A 32 -17.30 -9.92 -27.73
N TYR A 33 -17.57 -9.48 -26.50
CA TYR A 33 -16.62 -8.85 -25.60
C TYR A 33 -16.37 -9.73 -24.38
N LEU A 34 -15.16 -9.68 -23.82
CA LEU A 34 -14.87 -10.24 -22.50
C LEU A 34 -15.07 -9.14 -21.45
N THR A 35 -16.10 -9.29 -20.62
CA THR A 35 -16.39 -8.37 -19.53
C THR A 35 -15.88 -8.95 -18.22
N PHE A 36 -15.12 -8.17 -17.47
CA PHE A 36 -14.59 -8.57 -16.17
C PHE A 36 -15.46 -8.04 -15.03
N GLU A 37 -15.73 -8.92 -14.06
CA GLU A 37 -16.27 -8.53 -12.75
C GLU A 37 -15.18 -7.81 -11.92
N PRO A 38 -15.57 -7.09 -10.84
CA PRO A 38 -14.60 -6.52 -9.91
C PRO A 38 -13.58 -7.56 -9.43
N MET A 39 -12.30 -7.27 -9.66
CA MET A 39 -11.21 -8.14 -9.25
C MET A 39 -11.04 -8.14 -7.73
N LYS A 40 -10.65 -9.29 -7.17
CA LYS A 40 -10.23 -9.41 -5.78
C LYS A 40 -8.71 -9.49 -5.74
N VAL A 41 -8.09 -8.54 -5.04
CA VAL A 41 -6.64 -8.48 -4.86
C VAL A 41 -6.32 -8.73 -3.40
N LYS A 42 -5.42 -9.68 -3.14
CA LYS A 42 -4.84 -9.93 -1.81
C LYS A 42 -3.34 -9.69 -1.90
N LEU A 43 -2.89 -8.59 -1.33
CA LEU A 43 -1.47 -8.26 -1.21
C LEU A 43 -0.98 -8.64 0.19
N ARG A 44 0.12 -9.38 0.24
CA ARG A 44 0.93 -9.58 1.44
C ARG A 44 2.25 -8.89 1.20
N VAL A 45 2.68 -8.05 2.13
CA VAL A 45 4.03 -7.50 2.14
C VAL A 45 4.84 -8.24 3.20
N GLY A 46 6.07 -8.64 2.89
CA GLY A 46 6.93 -9.34 3.82
C GLY A 46 7.70 -8.39 4.73
N GLU A 47 8.36 -7.41 4.13
CA GLU A 47 9.11 -6.35 4.83
C GLU A 47 8.69 -4.99 4.29
N SER A 48 8.42 -4.04 5.18
CA SER A 48 8.18 -2.65 4.83
C SER A 48 9.13 -1.75 5.60
N SER A 49 9.66 -0.74 4.90
CA SER A 49 10.40 0.36 5.52
C SER A 49 9.85 1.67 5.02
N ILE A 50 9.46 2.55 5.95
CA ILE A 50 8.80 3.81 5.65
C ILE A 50 9.52 4.93 6.41
N TYR A 51 9.72 6.05 5.73
CA TYR A 51 10.28 7.26 6.30
C TYR A 51 9.38 8.45 5.99
N LEU A 52 8.94 9.12 7.05
CA LEU A 52 8.09 10.30 6.99
C LEU A 52 8.94 11.52 7.36
N THR A 53 9.00 12.50 6.45
CA THR A 53 9.63 13.79 6.73
C THR A 53 8.65 14.76 7.40
N ASN A 54 9.19 15.68 8.22
CA ASN A 54 8.42 16.74 8.87
C ASN A 54 7.25 16.24 9.74
N LEU A 55 7.46 15.14 10.47
CA LEU A 55 6.56 14.72 11.54
C LEU A 55 6.64 15.70 12.71
N PHE A 56 5.50 16.01 13.32
CA PHE A 56 5.40 16.93 14.47
C PHE A 56 6.08 18.27 14.20
N ASP A 57 5.85 18.84 13.01
CA ASP A 57 6.44 20.10 12.55
C ASP A 57 7.98 20.12 12.60
N GLY A 58 8.59 18.95 12.40
CA GLY A 58 10.04 18.79 12.32
C GLY A 58 10.72 18.58 13.66
N ASP A 59 9.97 18.21 14.71
CA ASP A 59 10.54 17.95 16.03
C ASP A 59 11.68 16.90 15.96
N PRO A 60 12.88 17.25 16.44
CA PRO A 60 14.08 16.43 16.26
C PRO A 60 14.10 15.16 17.12
N VAL A 61 13.15 15.00 18.05
CA VAL A 61 13.05 13.85 18.93
C VAL A 61 11.85 12.99 18.55
N LEU A 62 10.68 13.60 18.42
CA LEU A 62 9.42 12.89 18.16
C LEU A 62 9.38 12.30 16.75
N GLY A 63 9.92 13.01 15.74
CA GLY A 63 9.97 12.53 14.36
C GLY A 63 10.80 11.25 14.22
N PRO A 64 12.10 11.25 14.61
CA PRO A 64 12.94 10.06 14.56
C PRO A 64 12.41 8.89 15.41
N ALA A 65 11.95 9.17 16.63
CA ALA A 65 11.38 8.13 17.51
C ALA A 65 10.16 7.45 16.86
N THR A 66 9.30 8.23 16.21
CA THR A 66 8.10 7.71 15.54
C THR A 66 8.45 6.89 14.30
N ASN A 67 9.37 7.37 13.46
CA ASN A 67 9.86 6.60 12.32
C ASN A 67 10.47 5.26 12.78
N ARG A 68 11.18 5.23 13.91
CA ARG A 68 11.74 4.00 14.48
C ARG A 68 10.63 3.01 14.88
N VAL A 69 9.62 3.47 15.62
CA VAL A 69 8.48 2.63 16.03
C VAL A 69 7.73 2.06 14.81
N ILE A 70 7.52 2.85 13.76
CA ILE A 70 6.86 2.39 12.52
C ILE A 70 7.66 1.28 11.85
N ASN A 71 8.98 1.46 11.70
CA ASN A 71 9.83 0.46 11.05
C ASN A 71 10.00 -0.81 11.89
N GLU A 72 10.08 -0.70 13.24
CA GLU A 72 10.17 -1.85 14.15
C GLU A 72 8.87 -2.66 14.21
N ASN A 73 7.73 -2.06 13.84
CA ASN A 73 6.40 -2.70 13.83
C ASN A 73 5.81 -2.80 12.41
N SER A 74 6.66 -2.84 11.40
CA SER A 74 6.34 -2.82 9.96
C SER A 74 5.44 -3.96 9.46
N GLN A 75 5.15 -4.95 10.30
CA GLN A 75 4.20 -6.04 10.00
C GLN A 75 2.78 -5.77 10.49
N VAL A 76 2.60 -4.79 11.38
CA VAL A 76 1.30 -4.38 11.94
C VAL A 76 0.72 -3.17 11.19
N PHE A 77 1.59 -2.39 10.55
CA PHE A 77 1.28 -1.22 9.73
C PHE A 77 1.51 -1.50 8.24
#